data_AF-A0A923XT99-F1
#
_entry.id   AF-A0A923XT99-F1
#
_cell.length_a   1.000
_cell.length_b   1.000
_cell.length_c   1.000
_cell.angle_alpha   90.00
_cell.angle_beta   90.00
_cell.angle_gamma   90.00
#
_symmetry.space_group_name_H-M   'P 1'
#
loop_
_entity.id
_entity.type
_entity.pdbx_description
1 polymer ?
#
loop_
_entity_poly.entity_id
_entity_poly.type
_entity_poly.pdbx_seq_one_letter_code
_entity_poly.pdbx_strand_id
1 'polypeptide(L)'
;MVVILQSLKLTGDTLQGDARTLKTNYLNPFPVPQNVTPQFQEQIKNIVLQVLMDKKQNINTSELENELNNMVYQLYDLTQDEINFVEGL
;
A
#
# COMPACT_ATOMS: atom_id res chain seq x y z
N MET A 1 1.82 1.36 -1.50
CA MET A 1 1.90 1.76 -0.08
C MET A 1 0.89 2.86 0.29
N VAL A 2 0.61 3.82 -0.59
CA VAL A 2 -0.32 4.94 -0.31
C VAL A 2 -1.77 4.49 -0.11
N VAL A 3 -2.27 3.54 -0.92
CA VAL A 3 -3.65 3.01 -0.82
C VAL A 3 -3.96 2.42 0.56
N ILE A 4 -3.13 1.48 1.03
CA ILE A 4 -3.32 0.81 2.32
C ILE A 4 -3.21 1.83 3.46
N LEU A 5 -2.23 2.74 3.39
CA LEU A 5 -2.10 3.80 4.39
C LEU A 5 -3.35 4.69 4.40
N GLN A 6 -3.89 5.09 3.24
CA GLN A 6 -5.09 5.92 3.13
C GLN A 6 -6.33 5.26 3.70
N SER A 7 -6.53 3.97 3.45
CA SER A 7 -7.63 3.23 4.07
C SER A 7 -7.48 3.14 5.59
N LEU A 8 -6.25 2.96 6.11
CA LEU A 8 -5.99 3.05 7.55
C LEU A 8 -6.19 4.46 8.10
N LYS A 9 -5.98 5.53 7.30
CA LYS A 9 -6.30 6.91 7.71
C LYS A 9 -7.81 7.13 7.84
N LEU A 10 -8.61 6.49 6.99
CA LEU A 10 -10.07 6.59 6.97
C LEU A 10 -10.74 5.75 8.07
N THR A 11 -10.14 4.61 8.45
CA THR A 11 -10.72 3.68 9.43
C THR A 11 -10.21 3.87 10.86
N GLY A 12 -9.10 4.58 11.07
CA GLY A 12 -8.53 4.82 12.39
C GLY A 12 -9.08 6.07 13.09
N ASP A 13 -9.46 5.96 14.37
CA ASP A 13 -9.77 7.11 15.22
C ASP A 13 -8.53 7.99 15.44
N THR A 14 -8.68 9.31 15.28
CA THR A 14 -7.66 10.31 15.64
C THR A 14 -7.67 10.52 17.16
N LEU A 15 -6.56 10.21 17.84
CA LEU A 15 -6.26 10.81 19.16
C LEU A 15 -5.65 12.19 18.91
N GLN A 16 -5.71 13.12 19.88
CA GLN A 16 -5.14 14.47 19.77
C GLN A 16 -3.79 14.49 19.02
N GLY A 17 -3.78 15.03 17.79
CA GLY A 17 -2.63 15.07 16.88
C GLY A 17 -2.69 14.06 15.72
N ASP A 18 -1.57 13.87 15.01
CA ASP A 18 -1.44 12.93 13.87
C ASP A 18 -1.22 11.45 14.29
N ALA A 19 -1.18 11.17 15.60
CA ALA A 19 -0.94 9.84 16.13
C ALA A 19 -2.19 8.96 16.02
N ARG A 20 -2.09 7.83 15.30
CA ARG A 20 -3.19 6.87 15.11
C ARG A 20 -2.95 5.58 15.91
N THR A 21 -3.94 5.17 16.71
CA THR A 21 -3.92 3.84 17.33
C THR A 21 -4.51 2.82 16.36
N LEU A 22 -3.66 1.93 15.83
CA LEU A 22 -4.12 0.80 15.03
C LEU A 22 -4.69 -0.29 15.96
N LYS A 23 -5.99 -0.27 16.24
CA LYS A 23 -6.67 -1.43 16.82
C LYS A 23 -6.94 -2.46 15.72
N THR A 24 -6.71 -3.73 15.99
CA THR A 24 -6.92 -4.86 15.07
C THR A 24 -8.32 -4.88 14.43
N ASN A 25 -9.34 -4.39 15.14
CA ASN A 25 -10.72 -4.31 14.62
C ASN A 25 -10.89 -3.39 13.40
N TYR A 26 -10.00 -2.41 13.19
CA TYR A 26 -10.06 -1.48 12.05
C TYR A 26 -9.50 -2.08 10.74
N LEU A 27 -8.88 -3.26 10.81
CA LEU A 27 -8.40 -4.02 9.65
C LEU A 27 -9.48 -4.95 9.08
N ASN A 28 -10.48 -5.33 9.88
CA ASN A 28 -11.56 -6.22 9.47
C ASN A 28 -12.39 -5.70 8.27
N PRO A 29 -12.73 -4.39 8.16
CA PRO A 29 -13.49 -3.90 7.01
C PRO A 29 -12.61 -3.65 5.78
N PHE A 30 -11.28 -3.87 5.84
CA PHE A 30 -10.42 -3.56 4.69
C PHE A 30 -10.64 -4.57 3.57
N PRO A 31 -11.08 -4.13 2.37
CA PRO A 31 -11.30 -5.04 1.25
C PRO A 31 -9.95 -5.56 0.74
N VAL A 32 -9.61 -6.80 1.09
CA VAL A 32 -8.47 -7.49 0.51
C VAL A 32 -8.95 -8.25 -0.73
N PRO A 33 -8.35 -8.01 -1.91
CA PRO A 33 -8.69 -8.75 -3.11
C PRO A 33 -8.41 -10.24 -2.89
N GLN A 34 -9.46 -11.06 -2.99
CA GLN A 34 -9.35 -12.50 -2.73
C GLN A 34 -8.83 -13.30 -3.93
N ASN A 35 -8.93 -12.74 -5.14
CA ASN A 35 -8.59 -13.40 -6.40
C ASN A 35 -7.29 -12.84 -7.00
N VAL A 36 -6.18 -13.06 -6.30
CA VAL A 36 -4.84 -12.68 -6.80
C VAL A 36 -4.17 -13.92 -7.37
N THR A 37 -3.66 -13.85 -8.59
CA THR A 37 -2.96 -15.00 -9.20
C THR A 37 -1.66 -15.30 -8.43
N PRO A 38 -1.26 -16.58 -8.31
CA PRO A 38 -0.01 -16.94 -7.64
C PRO A 38 1.22 -16.22 -8.24
N GLN A 39 1.23 -16.04 -9.56
CA GLN A 39 2.28 -15.29 -10.26
C GLN A 39 2.36 -13.84 -9.77
N PHE A 40 1.22 -13.16 -9.65
CA PHE A 40 1.20 -11.77 -9.19
C PHE A 40 1.62 -11.65 -7.73
N GLN A 41 1.25 -12.62 -6.89
CA GLN A 41 1.74 -12.70 -5.51
C GLN A 41 3.26 -12.86 -5.44
N GLU A 42 3.85 -13.72 -6.28
CA GLU A 42 5.31 -13.87 -6.34
C GLU A 42 6.01 -12.59 -6.83
N GLN A 43 5.45 -11.91 -7.83
CA GLN A 43 6.01 -10.64 -8.32
C GLN A 43 6.04 -9.58 -7.22
N ILE A 44 4.92 -9.36 -6.52
CA ILE A 44 4.85 -8.43 -5.39
C ILE A 44 5.86 -8.83 -4.31
N LYS A 45 5.93 -10.12 -3.97
CA LYS A 45 6.84 -10.62 -2.94
C LYS A 45 8.30 -10.34 -3.30
N ASN A 46 8.69 -10.55 -4.56
CA ASN A 46 10.05 -10.32 -5.02
C ASN A 46 10.44 -8.84 -4.94
N ILE A 47 9.56 -7.94 -5.39
CA ILE A 47 9.80 -6.49 -5.31
C ILE A 47 9.90 -6.05 -3.85
N VAL A 48 9.02 -6.53 -2.97
CA VAL A 48 9.08 -6.22 -1.53
C VAL A 48 10.38 -6.72 -0.90
N LEU A 49 10.83 -7.93 -1.24
CA LEU A 49 12.11 -8.46 -0.76
C LEU A 49 13.28 -7.60 -1.24
N GLN A 50 13.26 -7.16 -2.50
CA GLN A 50 14.29 -6.28 -3.06
C GLN A 50 14.31 -4.92 -2.34
N VAL A 51 13.15 -4.28 -2.14
CA VAL A 51 13.05 -3.04 -1.36
C VAL A 51 13.63 -3.20 0.04
N LEU A 52 13.35 -4.32 0.71
CA LEU A 52 13.90 -4.59 2.04
C LEU A 52 15.41 -4.78 2.03
N MET A 53 15.98 -5.38 0.99
CA MET A 53 17.43 -5.54 0.85
C MET A 53 18.11 -4.20 0.55
N ASP A 54 17.56 -3.42 -0.37
CA ASP A 54 18.11 -2.14 -0.80
C ASP A 54 18.05 -1.09 0.31
N LYS A 55 16.94 -1.05 1.08
CA LYS A 55 16.83 -0.18 2.26
C LYS A 55 17.85 -0.50 3.35
N LYS A 56 18.20 -1.78 3.53
CA LYS A 56 19.28 -2.16 4.47
C LYS A 56 20.64 -1.61 4.05
N GLN A 57 20.82 -1.36 2.75
CA GLN A 57 22.04 -0.81 2.18
C GLN A 57 21.97 0.72 1.99
N ASN A 58 20.91 1.37 2.49
CA ASN A 58 20.66 2.81 2.27
C ASN A 58 20.56 3.20 0.78
N ILE A 59 20.18 2.24 -0.06
CA ILE A 59 19.93 2.46 -1.49
C ILE A 59 18.54 3.07 -1.64
N ASN A 60 18.40 4.01 -2.58
CA ASN A 60 17.12 4.61 -2.91
C ASN A 60 16.20 3.55 -3.55
N THR A 61 15.03 3.32 -2.96
CA THR A 61 14.03 2.35 -3.43
C THR A 61 12.78 3.00 -4.00
N SER A 62 12.78 4.31 -4.26
CA SER A 62 11.60 5.04 -4.72
C SER A 62 11.03 4.48 -6.02
N GLU A 63 11.88 4.01 -6.94
CA GLU A 63 11.42 3.38 -8.19
C GLU A 63 10.68 2.05 -7.93
N LEU A 64 11.24 1.18 -7.08
CA LEU A 64 10.62 -0.09 -6.70
C LEU A 64 9.31 0.13 -5.91
N GLU A 65 9.26 1.17 -5.08
CA GLU A 65 8.05 1.54 -4.36
C GLU A 65 6.96 2.09 -5.29
N ASN A 66 7.34 2.82 -6.34
CA ASN A 66 6.42 3.28 -7.38
C ASN A 66 5.91 2.13 -8.24
N GLU A 67 6.77 1.17 -8.58
CA GLU A 67 6.36 -0.06 -9.26
C GLU A 67 5.34 -0.82 -8.41
N LEU A 68 5.60 -0.97 -7.11
CA LEU A 68 4.68 -1.59 -6.17
C LEU A 68 3.35 -0.82 -6.06
N ASN A 69 3.37 0.51 -6.10
CA ASN A 69 2.13 1.31 -6.13
C ASN A 69 1.31 1.02 -7.39
N ASN A 70 1.94 1.01 -8.57
CA ASN A 70 1.28 0.72 -9.83
C ASN A 70 0.65 -0.67 -9.85
N MET A 71 1.35 -1.68 -9.33
CA MET A 71 0.79 -3.02 -9.18
C MET A 71 -0.43 -3.04 -8.26
N VAL A 72 -0.40 -2.31 -7.15
CA VAL A 72 -1.55 -2.20 -6.24
C VAL A 72 -2.72 -1.46 -6.92
N TYR A 73 -2.46 -0.41 -7.70
CA TYR A 73 -3.51 0.29 -8.45
C TYR A 73 -4.21 -0.63 -9.44
N GLN A 74 -3.44 -1.44 -10.18
CA GLN A 74 -3.97 -2.45 -11.09
C GLN A 74 -4.76 -3.54 -10.35
N LEU A 75 -4.32 -3.93 -9.15
CA LEU A 75 -5.00 -4.94 -8.35
C LEU A 75 -6.40 -4.51 -7.87
N TYR A 76 -6.55 -3.21 -7.61
CA TYR A 76 -7.80 -2.59 -7.18
C TYR A 76 -8.60 -1.98 -8.34
N ASP A 77 -8.11 -2.11 -9.58
CA ASP A 77 -8.71 -1.53 -10.80
C ASP A 77 -8.99 -0.02 -10.64
N LEU A 78 -8.05 0.70 -10.02
CA LEU A 78 -8.21 2.13 -9.76
C LEU A 78 -8.07 2.94 -11.05
N THR A 79 -8.97 3.90 -11.23
CA THR A 79 -8.90 4.89 -12.30
C THR A 79 -7.84 5.96 -12.00
N GLN A 80 -7.40 6.69 -13.04
CA GLN A 80 -6.41 7.76 -12.86
C GLN A 80 -6.89 8.84 -11.87
N ASP A 81 -8.19 9.15 -11.86
CA ASP A 81 -8.77 10.12 -10.94
C ASP A 81 -8.71 9.63 -9.47
N GLU A 82 -8.94 8.34 -9.24
CA GLU A 82 -8.80 7.72 -7.92
C GLU A 82 -7.34 7.64 -7.48
N ILE A 83 -6.42 7.36 -8.40
CA ILE A 83 -4.98 7.38 -8.13
C ILE A 83 -4.55 8.79 -7.72
N ASN A 84 -4.94 9.82 -8.46
CA ASN A 84 -4.62 11.21 -8.14
C ASN A 84 -5.17 11.61 -6.76
N PHE A 85 -6.41 11.21 -6.45
CA PHE A 85 -7.02 11.44 -5.14
C PHE A 85 -6.26 10.74 -4.00
N VAL A 86 -5.73 9.54 -4.24
CA VAL A 86 -4.91 8.80 -3.26
C VAL A 86 -3.52 9.43 -3.10
N GLU A 87 -2.90 9.88 -4.18
CA GLU A 87 -1.58 10.53 -4.14
C GLU A 87 -1.63 11.98 -3.66
N GLY A 88 -2.82 12.59 -3.63
CA GLY A 88 -3.01 13.98 -3.24
C GLY A 88 -2.50 14.96 -4.31
N LEU A 89 -2.58 14.55 -5.58
CA LEU A 89 -2.20 15.32 -6.77
C LEU A 89 -3.36 16.19 -7.28
#